data_AF-A0A9D7D1H0-F1
#
_entry.id   AF-A0A9D7D1H0-F1
#
_cell.length_a   1.000
_cell.length_b   1.000
_cell.length_c   1.000
_cell.angle_alpha   90.00
_cell.angle_beta   90.00
_cell.angle_gamma   90.00
#
_symmetry.space_group_name_H-M   'P 1'
#
loop_
_entity.id
_entity.type
_entity.pdbx_description
1 polymer ?
#
loop_
_entity_poly.entity_id
_entity_poly.type
_entity_poly.pdbx_seq_one_letter_code
_entity_poly.pdbx_strand_id
1 'polypeptide(L)'
;MSTEPPPSPDARLCALIRRELGAGDVRVVAAADAPAESQNTMQAKLGDGRVVVATFFDTPEERDVLVRRLDMLASTFSLGLSEPPHKERGPVAKALHEELRALATRAQACDALVLDGQSPVVWSSATGTAEELDEALRLIELCRLDFIRDARPEADAANSDAPQAAEGSSPELPAPLESSLVLRDVDGTPEASLRAMQDVRNLPEMAGLRRGKALHHIHRGRDFGYVAKSFAGIYLLVLVFDEAFDELRAERALSDAMPRIERLVLALPPRDPSPLGPEGQGNVVAFRRRR
;
A
#
# COMPACT_ATOMS: atom_id res chain seq x y z
N MET A 1 19.18 -26.16 9.63
CA MET A 1 17.80 -25.65 9.51
C MET A 1 17.62 -25.30 8.05
N SER A 2 16.88 -26.12 7.30
CA SER A 2 16.64 -25.88 5.88
C SER A 2 15.67 -24.71 5.76
N THR A 3 16.14 -23.58 5.27
CA THR A 3 15.28 -22.46 4.88
C THR A 3 14.46 -22.88 3.67
N GLU A 4 13.16 -23.06 3.87
CA GLU A 4 12.20 -23.26 2.78
C GLU A 4 12.27 -22.05 1.83
N PRO A 5 12.33 -22.26 0.51
CA PRO A 5 12.29 -21.14 -0.44
C PRO A 5 10.97 -20.37 -0.27
N PRO A 6 10.97 -19.05 -0.51
CA PRO A 6 9.74 -18.26 -0.43
C PRO A 6 8.69 -18.83 -1.40
N PRO A 7 7.41 -18.83 -1.00
CA PRO A 7 6.34 -19.36 -1.84
C PRO A 7 6.33 -18.62 -3.18
N SER A 8 6.11 -19.37 -4.26
CA SER A 8 6.02 -18.80 -5.60
C SER A 8 4.93 -17.72 -5.65
N PRO A 9 5.06 -16.70 -6.51
CA PRO A 9 4.07 -15.64 -6.64
C PRO A 9 2.66 -16.19 -6.87
N ASP A 10 2.53 -17.26 -7.67
CA ASP A 10 1.26 -17.96 -7.89
C ASP A 10 0.70 -18.60 -6.61
N ALA A 11 1.55 -19.20 -5.77
CA ALA A 11 1.12 -19.78 -4.50
C ALA A 11 0.60 -18.71 -3.52
N ARG A 12 1.23 -17.52 -3.52
CA ARG A 12 0.76 -16.36 -2.73
C ARG A 12 -0.59 -15.85 -3.23
N LEU A 13 -0.78 -15.75 -4.56
CA LEU A 13 -2.07 -15.40 -5.14
C LEU A 13 -3.18 -16.40 -4.76
N CYS A 14 -2.90 -17.70 -4.89
CA CYS A 14 -3.86 -18.73 -4.52
C CYS A 14 -4.24 -18.66 -3.04
N ALA A 15 -3.27 -18.41 -2.15
CA ALA A 15 -3.53 -18.24 -0.72
C ALA A 15 -4.38 -17.00 -0.43
N LEU A 16 -4.10 -15.89 -1.10
CA LEU A 16 -4.88 -14.65 -0.99
C LEU A 16 -6.33 -14.87 -1.43
N ILE A 17 -6.55 -15.43 -2.62
CA ILE A 17 -7.88 -15.67 -3.17
C ILE A 17 -8.67 -16.67 -2.32
N ARG A 18 -8.01 -17.73 -1.81
CA ARG A 18 -8.64 -18.69 -0.89
C ARG A 18 -9.15 -18.00 0.36
N ARG A 19 -8.34 -17.11 0.94
CA ARG A 19 -8.68 -16.35 2.15
C ARG A 19 -9.80 -15.34 1.91
N GLU A 20 -9.70 -14.56 0.83
CA GLU A 20 -10.63 -13.46 0.56
C GLU A 20 -12.00 -13.90 0.07
N LEU A 21 -12.07 -15.01 -0.68
CA LEU A 21 -13.32 -15.52 -1.25
C LEU A 21 -13.92 -16.69 -0.46
N GLY A 22 -13.18 -17.27 0.50
CA GLY A 22 -13.60 -18.50 1.18
C GLY A 22 -13.64 -19.72 0.24
N ALA A 23 -12.85 -19.71 -0.83
CA ALA A 23 -12.81 -20.81 -1.79
C ALA A 23 -12.23 -22.08 -1.15
N GLY A 24 -12.71 -23.26 -1.55
CA GLY A 24 -12.16 -24.53 -1.09
C GLY A 24 -10.82 -24.84 -1.76
N ASP A 25 -10.75 -24.61 -3.07
CA ASP A 25 -9.53 -24.80 -3.84
C ASP A 25 -9.27 -23.66 -4.83
N VAL A 26 -8.01 -23.27 -4.98
CA VAL A 26 -7.59 -22.22 -5.90
C VAL A 26 -6.32 -22.65 -6.62
N ARG A 27 -6.34 -22.59 -7.95
CA ARG A 27 -5.20 -22.97 -8.79
C ARG A 27 -5.05 -22.03 -9.98
N VAL A 28 -3.80 -21.83 -10.39
CA VAL A 28 -3.45 -21.14 -11.64
C VAL A 28 -3.19 -22.19 -12.71
N VAL A 29 -3.88 -22.09 -13.84
CA VAL A 29 -3.73 -23.01 -14.99
C VAL A 29 -3.58 -22.22 -16.27
N ALA A 30 -3.05 -22.85 -17.32
CA ALA A 30 -3.09 -22.26 -18.66
C ALA A 30 -4.56 -22.14 -19.11
N ALA A 31 -4.91 -21.09 -19.86
CA ALA A 31 -6.28 -20.90 -20.33
C ALA A 31 -6.84 -22.09 -21.12
N ALA A 32 -5.98 -22.87 -21.78
CA ALA A 32 -6.36 -24.08 -22.51
C ALA A 32 -6.74 -25.26 -21.58
N ASP A 33 -6.21 -25.28 -20.36
CA ASP A 33 -6.42 -26.34 -19.36
C ASP A 33 -7.45 -25.94 -18.30
N ALA A 34 -8.07 -24.77 -18.44
CA ALA A 34 -9.08 -24.30 -17.52
C ALA A 34 -10.34 -25.19 -17.63
N PRO A 35 -10.86 -25.72 -16.50
CA PRO A 35 -12.12 -26.44 -16.51
C PRO A 35 -13.26 -25.53 -17.00
N ALA A 36 -14.40 -26.05 -17.42
CA ALA A 36 -15.53 -25.20 -17.75
C ALA A 36 -16.05 -24.47 -16.50
N GLU A 37 -16.47 -23.20 -16.65
CA GLU A 37 -17.18 -22.50 -15.57
C GLU A 37 -18.43 -23.29 -15.19
N SER A 38 -18.61 -23.49 -13.88
CA SER A 38 -19.74 -24.23 -13.32
C SER A 38 -20.35 -23.41 -12.18
N GLN A 39 -21.45 -23.90 -11.60
CA GLN A 39 -22.09 -23.22 -10.46
C GLN A 39 -21.14 -23.09 -9.25
N ASN A 40 -20.16 -23.99 -9.11
CA ASN A 40 -19.20 -24.01 -8.00
C ASN A 40 -17.78 -23.66 -8.43
N THR A 41 -17.59 -23.20 -9.68
CA THR A 41 -16.27 -22.88 -10.23
C THR A 41 -16.29 -21.52 -10.91
N MET A 42 -15.47 -20.61 -10.43
CA MET A 42 -15.28 -19.27 -10.99
C MET A 42 -13.88 -19.13 -11.57
N GLN A 43 -13.76 -18.28 -12.58
CA GLN A 43 -12.51 -18.07 -13.30
C GLN A 43 -12.24 -16.59 -13.49
N ALA A 44 -10.96 -16.22 -13.45
CA ALA A 44 -10.49 -14.91 -13.83
C ALA A 44 -9.21 -15.02 -14.66
N LYS A 45 -9.13 -14.21 -15.71
CA LYS A 45 -7.97 -14.22 -16.61
C LYS A 45 -6.81 -13.44 -15.99
N LEU A 46 -5.62 -14.03 -16.06
CA LEU A 46 -4.36 -13.32 -15.82
C LEU A 46 -3.87 -12.69 -17.13
N GLY A 47 -3.25 -11.52 -17.03
CA GLY A 47 -2.76 -10.76 -18.19
C GLY A 47 -1.66 -11.45 -19.01
N ASP A 48 -1.13 -12.56 -18.52
CA ASP A 48 -0.09 -13.40 -19.14
C ASP A 48 -0.66 -14.62 -19.91
N GLY A 49 -1.99 -14.71 -20.06
CA GLY A 49 -2.67 -15.80 -20.75
C GLY A 49 -2.97 -17.03 -19.88
N ARG A 50 -2.67 -16.97 -18.58
CA ARG A 50 -3.12 -17.96 -17.59
C ARG A 50 -4.49 -17.58 -17.01
N VAL A 51 -5.10 -18.50 -16.27
CA VAL A 51 -6.41 -18.32 -15.63
C VAL A 51 -6.31 -18.80 -14.19
N VAL A 52 -6.83 -18.00 -13.26
CA VAL A 52 -7.08 -18.45 -11.89
C VAL A 52 -8.44 -19.11 -11.84
N VAL A 53 -8.49 -20.31 -11.26
CA VAL A 53 -9.71 -21.08 -11.07
C VAL A 53 -9.95 -21.20 -9.57
N ALA A 54 -11.06 -20.64 -9.09
CA ALA A 54 -11.52 -20.77 -7.72
C ALA A 54 -12.69 -21.76 -7.66
N THR A 55 -12.57 -22.80 -6.84
CA THR A 55 -13.56 -23.84 -6.64
C THR A 55 -14.13 -23.76 -5.23
N PHE A 56 -15.46 -23.78 -5.12
CA PHE A 56 -16.20 -23.68 -3.87
C PHE A 56 -16.81 -25.03 -3.51
N PHE A 57 -16.95 -25.30 -2.21
CA PHE A 57 -17.59 -26.54 -1.75
C PHE A 57 -19.09 -26.54 -2.06
N ASP A 58 -19.75 -25.41 -1.82
CA ASP A 58 -21.16 -25.17 -2.13
C ASP A 58 -21.32 -24.06 -3.17
N THR A 59 -22.49 -24.00 -3.82
CA THR A 59 -22.82 -22.90 -4.74
C THR A 59 -22.96 -21.60 -3.95
N PRO A 60 -22.11 -20.59 -4.18
CA PRO A 60 -22.19 -19.35 -3.42
C PRO A 60 -23.40 -18.53 -3.87
N GLU A 61 -24.18 -18.05 -2.87
CA GLU A 61 -25.39 -17.24 -3.11
C GLU A 61 -25.07 -15.90 -3.79
N GLU A 62 -23.90 -15.32 -3.52
CA GLU A 62 -23.43 -14.03 -4.06
C GLU A 62 -22.42 -14.21 -5.21
N ARG A 63 -22.69 -15.15 -6.13
CA ARG A 63 -21.78 -15.50 -7.23
C ARG A 63 -21.27 -14.28 -8.01
N ASP A 64 -22.15 -13.34 -8.35
CA ASP A 64 -21.78 -12.18 -9.18
C ASP A 64 -20.81 -11.23 -8.46
N VAL A 65 -20.95 -11.09 -7.13
CA VAL A 65 -20.05 -10.27 -6.30
C VAL A 65 -18.68 -10.94 -6.22
N LEU A 66 -18.64 -12.26 -6.01
CA LEU A 66 -17.41 -13.02 -5.91
C LEU A 66 -16.66 -13.10 -7.25
N VAL A 67 -17.37 -13.18 -8.38
CA VAL A 67 -16.74 -13.13 -9.72
C VAL A 67 -16.07 -11.77 -9.94
N ARG A 68 -16.76 -10.66 -9.63
CA ARG A 68 -16.17 -9.32 -9.73
C ARG A 68 -14.93 -9.16 -8.83
N ARG A 69 -14.98 -9.71 -7.62
CA ARG A 69 -13.86 -9.68 -6.67
C ARG A 69 -12.69 -10.54 -7.13
N LEU A 70 -12.96 -11.72 -7.69
CA LEU A 70 -11.94 -12.59 -8.28
C LEU A 70 -11.25 -11.93 -9.47
N ASP A 71 -12.02 -11.33 -10.39
CA ASP A 71 -11.49 -10.57 -11.53
C ASP A 71 -10.63 -9.39 -11.07
N MET A 72 -11.09 -8.66 -10.06
CA MET A 72 -10.33 -7.55 -9.47
C MET A 72 -8.98 -8.05 -8.92
N LEU A 73 -8.97 -9.07 -8.06
CA LEU A 73 -7.75 -9.64 -7.48
C LEU A 73 -6.78 -10.17 -8.57
N ALA A 74 -7.30 -10.86 -9.58
CA ALA A 74 -6.49 -11.38 -10.69
C ALA A 74 -5.90 -10.27 -11.57
N SER A 75 -6.67 -9.19 -11.79
CA SER A 75 -6.22 -8.02 -12.55
C SER A 75 -5.10 -7.26 -11.82
N THR A 76 -5.23 -7.06 -10.50
CA THR A 76 -4.21 -6.40 -9.68
C THR A 76 -2.92 -7.19 -9.65
N PHE A 77 -3.00 -8.52 -9.50
CA PHE A 77 -1.83 -9.38 -9.55
C PHE A 77 -1.14 -9.35 -10.93
N SER A 78 -1.93 -9.32 -12.01
CA SER A 78 -1.39 -9.21 -13.38
C SER A 78 -0.66 -7.90 -13.64
N LEU A 79 -1.11 -6.80 -13.03
CA LEU A 79 -0.43 -5.51 -13.07
C LEU A 79 0.94 -5.59 -12.36
N GLY A 80 1.03 -6.33 -11.24
CA GLY A 80 2.30 -6.57 -10.53
C GLY A 80 3.27 -7.47 -11.29
N LEU A 81 2.80 -8.46 -12.03
CA LEU A 81 3.64 -9.37 -12.83
C LEU A 81 4.16 -8.76 -14.14
N SER A 82 3.46 -7.76 -14.68
CA SER A 82 3.82 -7.11 -15.95
C SER A 82 4.88 -6.02 -15.80
N GLU A 83 5.26 -5.67 -14.56
CA GLU A 83 6.44 -4.84 -14.33
C GLU A 83 7.70 -5.62 -14.75
N PRO A 84 8.58 -5.07 -15.60
CA PRO A 84 9.85 -5.72 -15.90
C PRO A 84 10.59 -5.95 -14.57
N PRO A 85 11.37 -7.04 -14.42
CA PRO A 85 12.13 -7.27 -13.20
C PRO A 85 12.96 -6.01 -12.94
N HIS A 86 12.62 -5.30 -11.85
CA HIS A 86 13.33 -4.10 -11.44
C HIS A 86 14.82 -4.45 -11.43
N LYS A 87 15.63 -3.77 -12.25
CA LYS A 87 17.10 -3.95 -12.25
C LYS A 87 17.53 -3.99 -10.80
N GLU A 88 18.11 -5.12 -10.39
CA GLU A 88 18.47 -5.41 -9.00
C GLU A 88 19.05 -4.16 -8.35
N ARG A 89 18.30 -3.57 -7.41
CA ARG A 89 18.70 -2.38 -6.63
C ARG A 89 19.83 -2.69 -5.64
N GLY A 90 20.61 -3.75 -5.92
CA GLY A 90 21.24 -4.66 -4.97
C GLY A 90 22.08 -3.96 -3.90
N PRO A 91 23.17 -3.25 -4.24
CA PRO A 91 24.07 -2.72 -3.22
C PRO A 91 23.52 -1.50 -2.47
N VAL A 92 22.87 -0.58 -3.18
CA VAL A 92 22.41 0.70 -2.59
C VAL A 92 21.18 0.49 -1.72
N ALA A 93 20.22 -0.34 -2.16
CA ALA A 93 19.04 -0.65 -1.35
C ALA A 93 19.43 -1.42 -0.08
N LYS A 94 20.38 -2.35 -0.19
CA LYS A 94 20.91 -3.07 0.98
C LYS A 94 21.60 -2.12 1.96
N ALA A 95 22.44 -1.20 1.45
CA ALA A 95 23.09 -0.19 2.29
C ALA A 95 22.08 0.75 2.96
N LEU A 96 20.99 1.12 2.26
CA LEU A 96 19.89 1.89 2.85
C LEU A 96 19.20 1.12 3.97
N HIS A 97 18.88 -0.15 3.73
CA HIS A 97 18.27 -1.03 4.74
C HIS A 97 19.15 -1.15 6.00
N GLU A 98 20.45 -1.38 5.80
CA GLU A 98 21.42 -1.48 6.90
C GLU A 98 21.53 -0.17 7.68
N GLU A 99 21.55 0.98 7.00
CA GLU A 99 21.59 2.28 7.67
C GLU A 99 20.29 2.57 8.43
N LEU A 100 19.12 2.20 7.89
CA LEU A 100 17.82 2.34 8.58
C LEU A 100 17.76 1.45 9.82
N ARG A 101 18.26 0.21 9.75
CA ARG A 101 18.36 -0.68 10.91
C ARG A 101 19.32 -0.15 11.97
N ALA A 102 20.46 0.40 11.55
CA ALA A 102 21.41 1.03 12.46
C ALA A 102 20.84 2.30 13.09
N LEU A 103 20.06 3.08 12.34
CA LEU A 103 19.33 4.23 12.85
C LEU A 103 18.28 3.81 13.89
N ALA A 104 17.42 2.84 13.57
CA ALA A 104 16.40 2.34 14.49
C ALA A 104 17.03 1.88 15.82
N THR A 105 18.10 1.09 15.74
CA THR A 105 18.87 0.65 16.92
C THR A 105 19.40 1.82 17.76
N ARG A 106 20.01 2.84 17.13
CA ARG A 106 20.56 4.01 17.84
C ARG A 106 19.46 4.87 18.49
N ALA A 107 18.32 4.99 17.82
CA ALA A 107 17.18 5.74 18.31
C ALA A 107 16.36 4.96 19.35
N GLN A 108 16.55 3.64 19.46
CA GLN A 108 15.64 2.71 20.14
C GLN A 108 14.22 2.77 19.57
N ALA A 109 14.14 2.94 18.26
CA ALA A 109 12.89 2.84 17.52
C ALA A 109 12.62 1.36 17.18
N CYS A 110 11.35 0.96 17.19
CA CYS A 110 10.96 -0.36 16.72
C CYS A 110 11.06 -0.45 15.19
N ASP A 111 10.98 0.68 14.47
CA ASP A 111 11.17 0.74 13.02
C ASP A 111 11.70 2.11 12.54
N ALA A 112 12.25 2.12 11.32
CA ALA A 112 12.62 3.32 10.59
C ALA A 112 12.22 3.19 9.11
N LEU A 113 11.46 4.15 8.61
CA LEU A 113 10.81 4.12 7.29
C LEU A 113 11.25 5.30 6.42
N VAL A 114 11.44 5.07 5.13
CA VAL A 114 11.54 6.14 4.13
C VAL A 114 10.29 6.14 3.27
N LEU A 115 9.55 7.25 3.31
CA LEU A 115 8.33 7.45 2.54
C LEU A 115 8.59 8.46 1.41
N ASP A 116 7.89 8.26 0.30
CA ASP A 116 7.63 9.34 -0.64
C ASP A 116 6.44 10.16 -0.11
N GLY A 117 6.63 11.47 0.05
CA GLY A 117 5.59 12.38 0.50
C GLY A 117 4.54 12.68 -0.57
N GLN A 118 4.73 12.22 -1.81
CA GLN A 118 3.84 12.46 -2.95
C GLN A 118 3.17 11.20 -3.49
N SER A 119 3.53 10.01 -3.00
CA SER A 119 2.95 8.74 -3.44
C SER A 119 2.71 7.82 -2.25
N PRO A 120 1.84 6.78 -2.39
CA PRO A 120 1.65 5.80 -1.32
C PRO A 120 2.89 4.90 -1.12
N VAL A 121 3.98 5.15 -1.84
CA VAL A 121 5.13 4.28 -1.93
C VAL A 121 6.05 4.39 -0.73
N VAL A 122 6.36 3.25 -0.12
CA VAL A 122 7.43 3.13 0.87
C VAL A 122 8.71 2.71 0.18
N TRP A 123 9.74 3.55 0.27
CA TRP A 123 11.01 3.31 -0.39
C TRP A 123 11.87 2.27 0.32
N SER A 124 11.84 2.24 1.65
CA SER A 124 12.56 1.27 2.48
C SER A 124 12.09 1.29 3.94
N SER A 125 12.29 0.19 4.66
CA SER A 125 11.98 -0.02 6.08
C SER A 125 13.16 -0.73 6.77
N ALA A 126 13.29 -0.61 8.10
CA ALA A 126 14.27 -1.37 8.86
C ALA A 126 13.82 -2.82 9.15
N THR A 127 12.50 -3.02 9.30
CA THR A 127 11.89 -4.29 9.74
C THR A 127 11.37 -5.17 8.61
N GLY A 128 10.85 -4.59 7.52
CA GLY A 128 10.30 -5.33 6.38
C GLY A 128 11.03 -5.06 5.06
N THR A 129 10.76 -5.86 4.02
CA THR A 129 11.18 -5.48 2.67
C THR A 129 10.29 -4.35 2.16
N ALA A 130 10.86 -3.42 1.38
CA ALA A 130 10.10 -2.32 0.79
C ALA A 130 8.94 -2.78 -0.12
N GLU A 131 9.00 -4.03 -0.63
CA GLU A 131 7.98 -4.63 -1.49
C GLU A 131 6.79 -5.14 -0.69
N GLU A 132 7.01 -5.82 0.44
CA GLU A 132 5.93 -6.30 1.32
C GLU A 132 5.12 -5.13 1.90
N LEU A 133 5.79 -4.03 2.25
CA LEU A 133 5.15 -2.86 2.82
C LEU A 133 4.42 -2.00 1.77
N ASP A 134 4.96 -1.92 0.55
CA ASP A 134 4.26 -1.29 -0.59
C ASP A 134 3.00 -2.07 -0.96
N GLU A 135 3.08 -3.41 -0.98
CA GLU A 135 1.94 -4.27 -1.26
C GLU A 135 0.86 -4.15 -0.17
N ALA A 136 1.24 -4.20 1.11
CA ALA A 136 0.29 -4.00 2.21
C ALA A 136 -0.44 -2.64 2.11
N LEU A 137 0.26 -1.58 1.75
CA LEU A 137 -0.33 -0.25 1.58
C LEU A 137 -1.20 -0.15 0.32
N ARG A 138 -0.79 -0.74 -0.80
CA ARG A 138 -1.62 -0.82 -2.01
C ARG A 138 -2.94 -1.54 -1.71
N LEU A 139 -2.87 -2.64 -0.97
CA LEU A 139 -4.07 -3.39 -0.56
C LEU A 139 -4.98 -2.54 0.34
N ILE A 140 -4.43 -1.79 1.30
CA ILE A 140 -5.22 -0.87 2.15
C ILE A 140 -5.85 0.26 1.31
N GLU A 141 -5.10 0.86 0.39
CA GLU A 141 -5.58 1.96 -0.47
C GLU A 141 -6.70 1.48 -1.41
N LEU A 142 -6.56 0.28 -1.99
CA LEU A 142 -7.58 -0.35 -2.82
C LEU A 142 -8.84 -0.67 -2.00
N CYS A 143 -8.71 -1.26 -0.81
CA CYS A 143 -9.85 -1.50 0.09
C CYS A 143 -10.55 -0.20 0.51
N ARG A 144 -9.80 0.90 0.68
CA ARG A 144 -10.35 2.22 1.03
C ARG A 144 -11.13 2.85 -0.13
N LEU A 145 -10.68 2.66 -1.37
CA LEU A 145 -11.37 3.17 -2.57
C LEU A 145 -12.68 2.42 -2.85
N ASP A 146 -12.72 1.11 -2.60
CA ASP A 146 -13.96 0.33 -2.73
C ASP A 146 -15.00 0.74 -1.67
N PHE A 147 -14.57 1.03 -0.43
CA PHE A 147 -15.46 1.54 0.62
C PHE A 147 -16.10 2.89 0.26
N ILE A 148 -15.38 3.76 -0.44
CA ILE A 148 -15.90 5.06 -0.92
C ILE A 148 -16.86 4.87 -2.10
N ARG A 149 -16.65 3.83 -2.90
CA ARG A 149 -17.48 3.51 -4.07
C ARG A 149 -18.81 2.88 -3.67
N ASP A 150 -18.82 2.04 -2.64
CA ASP A 150 -20.04 1.44 -2.07
C ASP A 150 -20.84 2.45 -1.20
N ALA A 151 -20.17 3.49 -0.68
CA ALA A 151 -20.83 4.58 0.05
C ALA A 151 -21.46 5.65 -0.85
N ARG A 152 -21.37 5.53 -2.19
CA ARG A 152 -22.22 6.33 -3.08
C ARG A 152 -23.59 5.65 -3.16
N PRO A 153 -24.64 6.20 -2.54
CA PRO A 153 -25.99 5.74 -2.89
C PRO A 153 -26.14 5.95 -4.39
N GLU A 154 -26.61 4.91 -5.08
CA GLU A 154 -27.06 4.99 -6.46
C GLU A 154 -28.13 6.08 -6.52
N ALA A 155 -27.72 7.30 -6.90
CA ALA A 155 -28.63 8.38 -7.24
C ALA A 155 -29.19 8.04 -8.62
N ASP A 156 -30.21 7.19 -8.58
CA ASP A 156 -31.03 6.82 -9.71
C ASP A 156 -31.57 8.05 -10.43
N ALA A 157 -31.57 7.91 -11.75
CA ALA A 157 -32.19 8.83 -12.68
C ALA A 157 -33.71 8.90 -12.45
N ALA A 158 -34.22 10.08 -12.11
CA ALA A 158 -35.56 10.51 -12.52
C ALA A 158 -35.68 12.05 -12.43
N ASN A 159 -36.14 12.66 -13.51
CA ASN A 159 -36.25 14.10 -13.73
C ASN A 159 -37.66 14.61 -13.39
N SER A 160 -37.75 15.84 -12.88
CA SER A 160 -38.91 16.76 -12.74
C SER A 160 -40.06 16.35 -11.78
N ASP A 161 -40.60 17.16 -10.86
CA ASP A 161 -41.06 18.55 -10.99
C ASP A 161 -41.15 19.29 -9.61
N ALA A 162 -41.23 20.62 -9.60
CA ALA A 162 -40.99 21.56 -8.47
C ALA A 162 -42.14 21.73 -7.40
N PRO A 163 -42.19 22.81 -6.57
CA PRO A 163 -41.46 23.04 -5.30
C PRO A 163 -42.38 23.31 -4.06
N GLN A 164 -41.92 23.09 -2.82
CA GLN A 164 -42.05 24.04 -1.69
C GLN A 164 -41.50 23.54 -0.33
N ALA A 165 -40.94 24.53 0.38
CA ALA A 165 -40.46 24.65 1.76
C ALA A 165 -41.13 23.79 2.87
N ALA A 166 -40.32 23.25 3.78
CA ALA A 166 -40.28 23.66 5.20
C ALA A 166 -39.23 22.85 6.00
N GLU A 167 -38.35 23.60 6.67
CA GLU A 167 -37.83 23.42 8.03
C GLU A 167 -37.40 22.03 8.56
N GLY A 168 -36.11 21.96 8.91
CA GLY A 168 -35.72 21.57 10.27
C GLY A 168 -35.54 20.08 10.53
N SER A 169 -34.42 19.51 10.08
CA SER A 169 -33.71 18.42 10.77
C SER A 169 -32.33 18.25 10.12
N SER A 170 -31.27 18.61 10.84
CA SER A 170 -29.90 18.27 10.45
C SER A 170 -29.79 16.74 10.34
N PRO A 171 -29.29 16.17 9.24
CA PRO A 171 -28.95 14.76 9.22
C PRO A 171 -27.74 14.58 10.14
N GLU A 172 -27.99 13.95 11.29
CA GLU A 172 -26.98 13.45 12.20
C GLU A 172 -26.08 12.51 11.39
N LEU A 173 -24.84 12.95 11.15
CA LEU A 173 -23.81 12.14 10.51
C LEU A 173 -23.70 10.83 11.30
N PRO A 174 -23.85 9.65 10.69
CA PRO A 174 -23.57 8.41 11.38
C PRO A 174 -22.12 8.46 11.86
N ALA A 175 -21.92 8.22 13.16
CA ALA A 175 -20.61 8.09 13.77
C ALA A 175 -19.74 7.17 12.90
N PRO A 176 -18.42 7.43 12.77
CA PRO A 176 -17.53 6.54 12.04
C PRO A 176 -17.60 5.19 12.73
N LEU A 177 -18.31 4.25 12.12
CA LEU A 177 -18.31 2.86 12.54
C LEU A 177 -16.85 2.41 12.44
N GLU A 178 -16.30 2.04 13.59
CA GLU A 178 -15.05 1.33 13.70
C GLU A 178 -15.19 0.01 12.93
N SER A 179 -14.94 0.07 11.62
CA SER A 179 -14.57 -1.11 10.84
C SER A 179 -13.19 -1.52 11.32
N SER A 180 -13.20 -2.23 12.45
CA SER A 180 -12.12 -3.09 12.93
C SER A 180 -11.84 -4.11 11.83
N LEU A 181 -11.04 -3.71 10.85
CA LEU A 181 -10.18 -4.63 10.15
C LEU A 181 -9.21 -5.12 11.22
N VAL A 182 -9.58 -6.22 11.86
CA VAL A 182 -8.69 -7.02 12.67
C VAL A 182 -7.59 -7.50 11.72
N LEU A 183 -6.54 -6.67 11.57
CA LEU A 183 -5.26 -7.01 10.99
C LEU A 183 -4.60 -8.02 11.95
N ARG A 184 -5.09 -9.26 11.93
CA ARG A 184 -4.39 -10.37 12.56
C ARG A 184 -3.25 -10.78 11.64
N ASP A 185 -2.03 -10.61 12.16
CA ASP A 185 -0.75 -11.16 11.71
C ASP A 185 -0.57 -11.26 10.20
N VAL A 186 -0.20 -10.13 9.59
CA VAL A 186 0.74 -10.20 8.48
C VAL A 186 2.12 -10.24 9.13
N ASP A 187 2.70 -11.44 9.22
CA ASP A 187 4.04 -11.66 9.75
C ASP A 187 5.04 -10.66 9.15
N GLY A 188 5.42 -9.65 9.95
CA GLY A 188 6.63 -8.86 9.71
C GLY A 188 6.53 -7.34 9.81
N THR A 189 5.36 -6.72 9.60
CA THR A 189 5.25 -5.25 9.76
C THR A 189 4.59 -4.89 11.08
N PRO A 190 5.28 -4.19 12.01
CA PRO A 190 4.69 -3.81 13.29
C PRO A 190 3.43 -2.95 13.06
N GLU A 191 2.33 -3.24 13.76
CA GLU A 191 1.09 -2.45 13.72
C GLU A 191 1.34 -0.94 13.93
N ALA A 192 2.33 -0.63 14.78
CA ALA A 192 2.83 0.73 15.01
C ALA A 192 3.34 1.42 13.72
N SER A 193 4.03 0.70 12.83
CA SER A 193 4.56 1.26 11.58
C SER A 193 3.43 1.67 10.64
N LEU A 194 2.39 0.84 10.52
CA LEU A 194 1.21 1.17 9.70
C LEU A 194 0.48 2.40 10.25
N ARG A 195 0.27 2.45 11.57
CA ARG A 195 -0.34 3.60 12.25
C ARG A 195 0.45 4.89 12.03
N ALA A 196 1.77 4.85 12.21
CA ALA A 196 2.64 6.01 12.01
C ALA A 196 2.59 6.54 10.58
N MET A 197 2.57 5.66 9.58
CA MET A 197 2.46 6.07 8.18
C MET A 197 1.13 6.76 7.88
N GLN A 198 0.02 6.22 8.39
CA GLN A 198 -1.30 6.83 8.22
C GLN A 198 -1.34 8.20 8.89
N ASP A 199 -0.86 8.31 10.13
CA ASP A 199 -0.82 9.58 10.88
C ASP A 199 0.01 10.63 10.16
N VAL A 200 1.24 10.28 9.74
CA VAL A 200 2.13 11.18 9.00
C VAL A 200 1.51 11.66 7.70
N ARG A 201 0.83 10.79 6.95
CA ARG A 201 0.18 11.16 5.68
C ARG A 201 -1.02 12.08 5.88
N ASN A 202 -1.69 11.96 7.02
CA ASN A 202 -2.84 12.81 7.38
C ASN A 202 -2.42 14.15 8.01
N LEU A 203 -1.12 14.39 8.24
CA LEU A 203 -0.64 15.66 8.79
C LEU A 203 -0.95 16.84 7.85
N PRO A 204 -1.54 17.94 8.34
CA PRO A 204 -1.77 19.14 7.55
C PRO A 204 -0.48 19.70 6.90
N GLU A 205 0.66 19.53 7.57
CA GLU A 205 1.98 19.97 7.13
C GLU A 205 2.44 19.26 5.84
N MET A 206 1.88 18.08 5.51
CA MET A 206 2.17 17.36 4.26
C MET A 206 1.82 18.19 3.03
N ALA A 207 0.77 19.02 3.10
CA ALA A 207 0.43 19.94 2.02
C ALA A 207 1.53 21.00 1.78
N GLY A 208 2.30 21.32 2.83
CA GLY A 208 3.44 22.23 2.77
C GLY A 208 4.67 21.62 2.08
N LEU A 209 4.86 20.30 2.19
CA LEU A 209 5.98 19.60 1.55
C LEU A 209 5.95 19.75 0.03
N ARG A 210 4.76 19.69 -0.59
CA ARG A 210 4.55 19.96 -2.03
C ARG A 210 4.99 21.35 -2.48
N ARG A 211 5.11 22.30 -1.54
CA ARG A 211 5.56 23.68 -1.79
C ARG A 211 7.02 23.90 -1.38
N GLY A 212 7.77 22.81 -1.14
CA GLY A 212 9.18 22.85 -0.74
C GLY A 212 9.40 23.20 0.72
N LYS A 213 8.38 23.16 1.58
CA LYS A 213 8.56 23.40 3.02
C LYS A 213 9.12 22.15 3.68
N ALA A 214 10.08 22.35 4.58
CA ALA A 214 10.55 21.28 5.45
C ALA A 214 9.44 20.88 6.44
N LEU A 215 9.27 19.58 6.64
CA LEU A 215 8.43 18.97 7.65
C LEU A 215 9.34 18.41 8.75
N HIS A 216 9.03 18.76 10.00
CA HIS A 216 9.56 18.11 11.18
C HIS A 216 8.42 17.98 12.17
N HIS A 217 8.04 16.75 12.50
CA HIS A 217 6.89 16.45 13.34
C HIS A 217 7.24 15.36 14.36
N ILE A 218 6.75 15.54 15.59
CA ILE A 218 6.96 14.61 16.70
C ILE A 218 5.60 14.34 17.33
N HIS A 219 5.16 13.09 17.26
CA HIS A 219 3.98 12.60 17.95
C HIS A 219 4.39 11.85 19.22
N ARG A 220 3.73 12.18 20.33
CA ARG A 220 4.00 11.62 21.66
C ARG A 220 2.75 10.94 22.17
N GLY A 221 2.86 9.65 22.44
CA GLY A 221 1.87 8.86 23.16
C GLY A 221 2.57 7.98 24.20
N ARG A 222 1.78 7.40 25.11
CA ARG A 222 2.31 6.51 26.14
C ARG A 222 2.73 5.15 25.57
N ASP A 223 1.95 4.65 24.62
CA ASP A 223 2.09 3.31 24.03
C ASP A 223 2.43 3.38 22.54
N PHE A 224 2.67 4.59 22.01
CA PHE A 224 2.94 4.82 20.60
C PHE A 224 3.52 6.21 20.38
N GLY A 225 4.55 6.32 19.55
CA GLY A 225 5.15 7.59 19.19
C GLY A 225 5.84 7.53 17.84
N TYR A 226 6.05 8.68 17.21
CA TYR A 226 6.86 8.75 16.00
C TYR A 226 7.54 10.10 15.82
N VAL A 227 8.65 10.09 15.10
CA VAL A 227 9.37 11.30 14.64
C VAL A 227 9.43 11.25 13.12
N ALA A 228 8.89 12.28 12.46
CA ALA A 228 8.92 12.42 11.00
C ALA A 228 9.74 13.64 10.60
N LYS A 229 10.70 13.46 9.69
CA LYS A 229 11.50 14.57 9.12
C LYS A 229 11.59 14.46 7.61
N SER A 230 11.27 15.54 6.91
CA SER A 230 11.44 15.62 5.47
C SER A 230 12.89 15.81 5.08
N PHE A 231 13.28 15.29 3.92
CA PHE A 231 14.56 15.58 3.26
C PHE A 231 14.39 15.55 1.74
N ALA A 232 15.34 16.17 1.02
CA ALA A 232 15.32 16.30 -0.44
C ALA A 232 13.96 16.76 -1.04
N GLY A 233 13.20 17.55 -0.28
CA GLY A 233 11.96 18.21 -0.69
C GLY A 233 10.71 17.32 -0.81
N ILE A 234 10.87 16.02 -1.03
CA ILE A 234 9.75 15.10 -1.28
C ILE A 234 9.77 13.84 -0.42
N TYR A 235 10.89 13.51 0.24
CA TYR A 235 10.99 12.30 1.05
C TYR A 235 10.79 12.59 2.52
N LEU A 236 10.33 11.59 3.26
CA LEU A 236 10.16 11.61 4.71
C LEU A 236 10.89 10.43 5.33
N LEU A 237 11.65 10.70 6.38
CA LEU A 237 12.19 9.68 7.27
C LEU A 237 11.33 9.64 8.52
N VAL A 238 10.78 8.47 8.84
CA VAL A 238 9.90 8.26 10.00
C VAL A 238 10.52 7.25 10.93
N LEU A 239 10.74 7.62 12.19
CA LEU A 239 11.08 6.72 13.29
C LEU A 239 9.81 6.35 14.04
N VAL A 240 9.61 5.06 14.29
CA VAL A 240 8.41 4.54 14.94
C VAL A 240 8.78 3.94 16.29
N PHE A 241 7.95 4.22 17.29
CA PHE A 241 8.11 3.72 18.65
C PHE A 241 6.78 3.09 19.09
N ASP A 242 6.87 1.89 19.66
CA ASP A 242 5.78 1.13 20.27
C ASP A 242 5.63 1.41 21.78
N GLU A 243 6.40 2.37 22.30
CA GLU A 243 6.36 2.86 23.67
C GLU A 243 6.82 4.33 23.74
N ALA A 244 6.79 4.91 24.95
CA ALA A 244 7.35 6.23 25.20
C ALA A 244 8.86 6.27 24.91
N PHE A 245 9.34 7.30 24.20
CA PHE A 245 10.72 7.38 23.72
C PHE A 245 11.44 8.65 24.16
N ASP A 246 12.77 8.61 24.12
CA ASP A 246 13.66 9.75 24.37
C ASP A 246 13.81 10.59 23.09
N GLU A 247 13.14 11.75 23.07
CA GLU A 247 13.13 12.65 21.92
C GLU A 247 14.51 13.17 21.55
N LEU A 248 15.33 13.54 22.55
CA LEU A 248 16.67 14.08 22.29
C LEU A 248 17.57 13.02 21.66
N ARG A 249 17.42 11.76 22.09
CA ARG A 249 18.10 10.62 21.48
C ARG A 249 17.63 10.41 20.04
N ALA A 250 16.32 10.40 19.81
CA ALA A 250 15.74 10.20 18.49
C ALA A 250 16.21 11.30 17.51
N GLU A 251 16.12 12.57 17.91
CA GLU A 251 16.56 13.71 17.08
C GLU A 251 18.06 13.69 16.77
N ARG A 252 18.88 13.32 17.75
CA ARG A 252 20.33 13.20 17.57
C ARG A 252 20.66 12.07 16.60
N ALA A 253 20.09 10.88 16.81
CA ALA A 253 20.30 9.74 15.92
C ALA A 253 19.87 10.04 14.48
N LEU A 254 18.73 10.72 14.34
CA LEU A 254 18.18 11.13 13.05
C LEU A 254 19.09 12.15 12.36
N SER A 255 19.57 13.17 13.09
CA SER A 255 20.48 14.18 12.54
C SER A 255 21.83 13.59 12.10
N ASP A 256 22.35 12.61 12.84
CA ASP A 256 23.61 11.92 12.54
C ASP A 256 23.50 10.96 11.32
N ALA A 257 22.31 10.39 11.08
CA ALA A 257 22.06 9.45 9.98
C ALA A 257 21.60 10.12 8.68
N MET A 258 20.92 11.27 8.78
CA MET A 258 20.26 11.92 7.65
C MET A 258 21.15 12.10 6.40
N PRO A 259 22.39 12.61 6.49
CA PRO A 259 23.20 12.81 5.29
C PRO A 259 23.57 11.53 4.55
N ARG A 260 23.62 10.38 5.25
CA ARG A 260 23.88 9.07 4.62
C ARG A 260 22.63 8.53 3.97
N ILE A 261 21.49 8.58 4.68
CA ILE A 261 20.20 8.13 4.18
C ILE A 261 19.80 8.93 2.93
N GLU A 262 19.90 10.26 2.97
CA GLU A 262 19.61 11.13 1.82
C GLU A 262 20.44 10.75 0.59
N ARG A 263 21.75 10.52 0.77
CA ARG A 263 22.63 10.10 -0.33
C ARG A 263 22.23 8.75 -0.92
N LEU A 264 21.86 7.79 -0.07
CA LEU A 264 21.45 6.45 -0.49
C LEU A 264 20.12 6.48 -1.23
N VAL A 265 19.15 7.23 -0.73
CA VAL A 265 17.83 7.41 -1.36
C VAL A 265 17.96 8.09 -2.72
N LEU A 266 18.76 9.16 -2.82
CA LEU A 266 18.99 9.86 -4.08
C LEU A 266 19.82 9.05 -5.10
N ALA A 267 20.54 8.02 -4.65
CA ALA A 267 21.28 7.10 -5.51
C ALA A 267 20.43 5.92 -6.02
N LEU A 268 19.23 5.72 -5.45
CA LEU A 268 18.28 4.73 -5.96
C LEU A 268 17.62 5.26 -7.25
N PRO A 269 17.34 4.38 -8.24
CA PRO A 269 16.59 4.79 -9.41
C PRO A 269 15.20 5.30 -9.00
N PRO A 270 14.68 6.35 -9.65
CA PRO A 270 13.30 6.80 -9.43
C PRO A 270 12.34 5.62 -9.53
N ARG A 271 11.40 5.50 -8.60
CA ARG A 271 10.20 4.67 -8.80
C ARG A 271 9.29 5.46 -9.73
N ASP A 272 9.36 5.22 -11.03
CA ASP A 272 8.41 5.79 -11.97
C ASP A 272 6.99 5.37 -11.54
N PRO A 273 6.05 6.31 -11.33
CA PRO A 273 4.65 5.93 -11.22
C PRO A 273 4.25 5.34 -12.57
N SER A 274 3.81 4.09 -12.57
CA SER A 274 3.27 3.46 -13.78
C SER A 274 2.18 4.39 -14.35
N PRO A 275 2.27 4.83 -15.62
CA PRO A 275 1.24 5.69 -16.18
C PRO A 275 -0.07 4.92 -16.18
N LEU A 276 -1.04 5.44 -15.42
CA LEU A 276 -2.40 4.93 -15.37
C LEU A 276 -3.01 5.01 -16.78
N GLY A 277 -3.04 3.87 -17.46
CA GLY A 277 -3.95 3.57 -18.56
C GLY A 277 -3.61 4.14 -19.96
N PRO A 278 -4.22 3.57 -21.01
CA PRO A 278 -3.91 3.89 -22.42
C PRO A 278 -4.43 5.26 -22.92
N GLU A 279 -4.93 6.15 -22.08
CA GLU A 279 -5.50 7.45 -22.52
C GLU A 279 -4.94 8.72 -21.82
N GLY A 280 -3.82 8.61 -21.11
CA GLY A 280 -3.18 9.76 -20.45
C GLY A 280 -2.12 10.46 -21.31
N GLN A 281 -2.51 11.43 -22.13
CA GLN A 281 -1.60 12.34 -22.83
C GLN A 281 -0.80 13.21 -21.83
N GLY A 282 0.35 12.72 -21.40
CA GLY A 282 1.38 13.51 -20.71
C GLY A 282 2.68 13.47 -21.50
N ASN A 283 2.91 14.48 -22.35
CA ASN A 283 4.17 14.62 -23.09
C ASN A 283 5.34 14.84 -22.12
N VAL A 284 6.06 13.78 -21.76
CA VAL A 284 7.37 13.88 -21.11
C VAL A 284 8.41 14.18 -22.19
N VAL A 285 8.76 15.46 -22.34
CA VAL A 285 9.85 15.89 -23.23
C VAL A 285 11.18 15.59 -22.54
N ALA A 286 11.88 14.56 -23.00
CA ALA A 286 13.26 14.30 -22.59
C ALA A 286 14.18 15.43 -23.08
N PHE A 287 14.67 16.28 -22.17
CA PHE A 287 15.70 17.26 -22.49
C PHE A 287 17.03 16.55 -22.77
N ARG A 288 17.36 16.38 -24.06
CA ARG A 288 18.72 16.02 -24.47
C ARG A 288 19.67 17.18 -24.16
N ARG A 289 20.67 16.94 -23.30
CA ARG A 289 21.82 17.86 -23.16
C ARG A 289 22.53 17.96 -24.50
N ARG A 290 22.59 19.18 -25.07
CA ARG A 290 23.53 19.49 -26.16
C ARG A 290 24.96 19.44 -25.59
N ARG A 291 25.83 18.68 -26.26
CA ARG A 291 27.28 18.84 -26.15
C ARG A 291 27.71 20.01 -27.03
#